data_AF-A0A1S8Y3G9-F1
#
_entry.id   AF-A0A1S8Y3G9-F1
#
_cell.length_a   1.000
_cell.length_b   1.000
_cell.length_c   1.000
_cell.angle_alpha   90.00
_cell.angle_beta   90.00
_cell.angle_gamma   90.00
#
_symmetry.space_group_name_H-M   'P 1'
#
loop_
_entity.id
_entity.type
_entity.pdbx_description
1 polymer ?
#
loop_
_entity_poly.entity_id
_entity_poly.type
_entity_poly.pdbx_seq_one_letter_code
_entity_poly.pdbx_strand_id
1 'polypeptide(L)'
;MTTNQSGRPDGEAGGGGGGSPAQDAREERRAGAAATRRGRWTDAAAVLSFALIAFWVTLRFWSNPAHGVRDNRSDQALFEWMLAHGARVVTDFAYPFGSDRMNVPDGVNLMANTSVLSISLPMTPVTVLFGPRTAFLVFLTGGMIATATAWYFVLSRVLIGARGPAWLGAGFCAFAPAMVSHANAHPNIVSQFVVPLIVWRTLRLADGGRWLRNGVLLGLVIVWQAFINLEILLMTAIGLGVVVVALALGRPDLRRQARPFLAGLAVAAVLSAALLAYPLYVQFFGPGAYEGLSRLIRGYRTDLAAFTAFARESVAGNPEANRELVKNPTEENGFFGWPLVVLVGAIVWWLRRSPVVLGLAAVGLLFAVLSLGREIQFEGRATGVAGPWAALEDLPILHSVVPTRWALATVPIVGVLLALGADRARRLARDHPAARPQIRFATATVLTMALLPAFPTPLPSARLDPVPEFVT
;
A
#
# COMPACT_ATOMS: atom_id res chain seq x y z
N MET A 1 -40.29 78.05 28.76
CA MET A 1 -40.56 76.92 27.86
C MET A 1 -39.96 77.29 26.51
N THR A 2 -39.20 76.39 25.89
CA THR A 2 -38.51 76.55 24.59
C THR A 2 -37.37 77.60 24.50
N THR A 3 -36.17 77.10 24.25
CA THR A 3 -34.96 77.76 23.74
C THR A 3 -34.33 76.79 22.73
N ASN A 4 -33.66 77.15 21.64
CA ASN A 4 -33.50 78.36 20.82
C ASN A 4 -32.58 77.91 19.64
N GLN A 5 -32.76 78.47 18.44
CA GLN A 5 -31.75 78.61 17.34
C GLN A 5 -31.12 77.34 16.70
N SER A 6 -30.67 77.25 15.44
CA SER A 6 -30.73 78.03 14.19
C SER A 6 -29.86 77.31 13.11
N GLY A 7 -30.22 77.32 11.83
CA GLY A 7 -29.27 77.34 10.70
C GLY A 7 -28.92 76.04 9.91
N ARG A 8 -29.36 76.02 8.63
CA ARG A 8 -28.96 75.30 7.36
C ARG A 8 -27.48 74.82 7.19
N PRO A 9 -27.06 74.19 6.06
CA PRO A 9 -27.58 73.10 5.19
C PRO A 9 -26.51 72.00 4.85
N ASP A 10 -26.89 70.97 4.08
CA ASP A 10 -26.09 69.98 3.29
C ASP A 10 -24.84 69.29 3.92
N GLY A 11 -24.96 67.97 4.09
CA GLY A 11 -23.86 67.06 4.44
C GLY A 11 -23.89 65.80 3.55
N GLU A 12 -22.79 65.60 2.85
CA GLU A 12 -22.50 64.61 1.83
C GLU A 12 -22.54 63.12 2.26
N ALA A 13 -22.80 62.27 1.26
CA ALA A 13 -22.14 61.00 0.96
C ALA A 13 -21.89 59.98 2.10
N GLY A 14 -22.66 58.90 2.06
CA GLY A 14 -22.29 57.60 2.62
C GLY A 14 -22.69 56.50 1.63
N GLY A 15 -21.80 56.20 0.69
CA GLY A 15 -22.01 55.26 -0.41
C GLY A 15 -22.43 53.87 0.08
N GLY A 16 -23.64 53.47 -0.34
CA GLY A 16 -24.07 52.08 -0.31
C GLY A 16 -23.20 51.27 -1.26
N GLY A 17 -22.21 50.58 -0.71
CA GLY A 17 -21.42 49.55 -1.39
C GLY A 17 -22.28 48.34 -1.72
N GLY A 18 -23.24 48.50 -2.62
CA GLY A 18 -23.92 47.40 -3.29
C GLY A 18 -23.01 46.90 -4.40
N GLY A 19 -22.11 45.97 -4.08
CA GLY A 19 -21.41 45.20 -5.11
C GLY A 19 -22.44 44.66 -6.10
N SER A 20 -22.22 44.89 -7.40
CA SER A 20 -23.12 44.36 -8.42
C SER A 20 -23.12 42.83 -8.29
N PRO A 21 -24.26 42.13 -8.38
CA PRO A 21 -24.31 40.65 -8.29
C PRO A 21 -23.34 39.93 -9.25
N ALA A 22 -22.96 40.61 -10.35
CA ALA A 22 -21.96 40.14 -11.30
C ALA A 22 -20.50 40.24 -10.82
N GLN A 23 -20.18 41.16 -9.91
CA GLN A 23 -18.87 41.29 -9.26
C GLN A 23 -18.71 40.23 -8.17
N ASP A 24 -19.71 40.04 -7.32
CA ASP A 24 -19.71 39.00 -6.28
C ASP A 24 -19.59 37.59 -6.90
N ALA A 25 -20.33 37.32 -7.98
CA ALA A 25 -20.22 36.06 -8.73
C ALA A 25 -18.85 35.87 -9.41
N ARG A 26 -18.15 36.94 -9.79
CA ARG A 26 -16.78 36.88 -10.35
C ARG A 26 -15.75 36.66 -9.25
N GLU A 27 -15.93 37.26 -8.08
CA GLU A 27 -15.05 37.07 -6.92
C GLU A 27 -15.19 35.67 -6.34
N GLU A 28 -16.40 35.13 -6.22
CA GLU A 28 -16.63 33.73 -5.83
C GLU A 28 -16.02 32.74 -6.82
N ARG A 29 -16.16 32.99 -8.14
CA ARG A 29 -15.52 32.17 -9.17
C ARG A 29 -13.99 32.25 -9.08
N ARG A 30 -13.42 33.44 -8.82
CA ARG A 30 -11.97 33.63 -8.63
C ARG A 30 -11.47 32.94 -7.36
N ALA A 31 -12.21 33.05 -6.26
CA ALA A 31 -11.89 32.37 -5.00
C ALA A 31 -11.96 30.84 -5.15
N GLY A 32 -12.98 30.33 -5.84
CA GLY A 32 -13.10 28.91 -6.19
C GLY A 32 -11.97 28.42 -7.11
N ALA A 33 -11.60 29.21 -8.13
CA ALA A 33 -10.47 28.93 -9.01
C ALA A 33 -9.12 28.94 -8.26
N ALA A 34 -8.94 29.87 -7.33
CA ALA A 34 -7.74 29.95 -6.49
C ALA A 34 -7.65 28.78 -5.51
N ALA A 35 -8.77 28.39 -4.88
CA ALA A 35 -8.83 27.25 -3.96
C ALA A 35 -8.57 25.91 -4.68
N THR A 36 -9.14 25.73 -5.87
CA THR A 36 -8.89 24.55 -6.72
C THR A 36 -7.45 24.50 -7.22
N ARG A 37 -6.88 25.63 -7.66
CA ARG A 37 -5.47 25.73 -8.04
C ARG A 37 -4.54 25.41 -6.87
N ARG A 38 -4.80 25.97 -5.68
CA ARG A 38 -4.01 25.67 -4.47
C ARG A 38 -4.09 24.19 -4.10
N GLY A 39 -5.26 23.57 -4.24
CA GLY A 39 -5.45 22.13 -4.08
C GLY A 39 -4.58 21.30 -5.03
N ARG A 40 -4.51 21.68 -6.32
CA ARG A 40 -3.68 21.00 -7.31
C ARG A 40 -2.19 21.09 -6.98
N TRP A 41 -1.70 22.25 -6.56
CA TRP A 41 -0.29 22.40 -6.13
C TRP A 41 0.04 21.53 -4.91
N THR A 42 -0.88 21.42 -3.94
CA THR A 42 -0.67 20.52 -2.80
C THR A 42 -0.69 19.05 -3.18
N ASP A 43 -1.53 18.65 -4.15
CA ASP A 43 -1.54 17.28 -4.66
C ASP A 43 -0.22 16.99 -5.43
N ALA A 44 0.23 17.93 -6.26
CA ALA A 44 1.50 17.82 -7.00
C ALA A 44 2.71 17.75 -6.06
N ALA A 45 2.75 18.58 -5.01
CA ALA A 45 3.82 18.53 -4.01
C ALA A 45 3.86 17.19 -3.26
N ALA A 46 2.69 16.62 -2.93
CA ALA A 46 2.62 15.30 -2.31
C ALA A 46 3.18 14.21 -3.24
N VAL A 47 2.72 14.17 -4.51
CA VAL A 47 3.19 13.19 -5.50
C VAL A 47 4.69 13.36 -5.78
N LEU A 48 5.17 14.61 -5.92
CA LEU A 48 6.59 14.90 -6.10
C LEU A 48 7.41 14.40 -4.90
N SER A 49 6.95 14.60 -3.67
CA SER A 49 7.64 14.09 -2.49
C SER A 49 7.75 12.56 -2.49
N PHE A 50 6.71 11.84 -2.93
CA PHE A 50 6.77 10.38 -3.07
C PHE A 50 7.74 9.95 -4.17
N ALA A 51 7.77 10.67 -5.29
CA ALA A 51 8.76 10.43 -6.33
C ALA A 51 10.19 10.62 -5.82
N LEU A 52 10.47 11.72 -5.10
CA LEU A 52 11.78 11.98 -4.51
C LEU A 52 12.19 10.89 -3.52
N ILE A 53 11.27 10.41 -2.67
CA ILE A 53 11.57 9.32 -1.73
C ILE A 53 11.81 7.99 -2.48
N ALA A 54 11.02 7.68 -3.50
CA ALA A 54 11.22 6.45 -4.29
C ALA A 54 12.57 6.46 -5.03
N PHE A 55 12.96 7.60 -5.62
CA PHE A 55 14.30 7.77 -6.21
C PHE A 55 15.40 7.77 -5.16
N TRP A 56 15.16 8.29 -3.96
CA TRP A 56 16.11 8.20 -2.85
C TRP A 56 16.37 6.74 -2.45
N VAL A 57 15.31 5.94 -2.27
CA VAL A 57 15.41 4.52 -1.94
C VAL A 57 16.14 3.74 -3.04
N THR A 58 15.85 4.05 -4.30
CA THR A 58 16.43 3.36 -5.47
C THR A 58 17.69 4.04 -6.04
N LEU A 59 18.22 5.06 -5.34
CA LEU A 59 19.26 5.96 -5.86
C LEU A 59 20.47 5.20 -6.37
N ARG A 60 20.95 4.21 -5.62
CA ARG A 60 22.16 3.46 -5.97
C ARG A 60 22.02 2.62 -7.24
N PHE A 61 20.80 2.16 -7.55
CA PHE A 61 20.52 1.41 -8.78
C PHE A 61 20.49 2.33 -10.00
N TRP A 62 19.90 3.52 -9.87
CA TRP A 62 19.88 4.51 -10.95
C TRP A 62 21.26 5.12 -11.21
N SER A 63 22.04 5.39 -10.16
CA SER A 63 23.38 5.98 -10.29
C SER A 63 24.43 4.99 -10.80
N ASN A 64 24.23 3.68 -10.63
CA ASN A 64 25.17 2.65 -11.07
C ASN A 64 24.44 1.57 -11.87
N PRO A 65 24.25 1.76 -13.19
CA PRO A 65 23.52 0.81 -14.04
C PRO A 65 24.14 -0.60 -14.07
N ALA A 66 25.44 -0.74 -13.78
CA ALA A 66 26.11 -2.03 -13.66
C ALA A 66 25.78 -2.78 -12.36
N HIS A 67 25.19 -2.12 -11.36
CA HIS A 67 24.85 -2.71 -10.06
C HIS A 67 23.39 -3.17 -9.99
N GLY A 68 23.16 -4.28 -9.29
CA GLY A 68 21.83 -4.81 -8.97
C GLY A 68 21.61 -4.86 -7.46
N VAL A 69 20.50 -5.46 -7.06
CA VAL A 69 20.14 -5.73 -5.66
C VAL A 69 21.23 -6.60 -5.04
N ARG A 70 21.83 -6.14 -3.94
CA ARG A 70 22.87 -6.91 -3.26
C ARG A 70 22.30 -8.13 -2.54
N ASP A 71 21.20 -7.93 -1.81
CA ASP A 71 20.71 -8.89 -0.82
C ASP A 71 19.85 -10.01 -1.43
N ASN A 72 19.42 -9.90 -2.69
CA ASN A 72 18.60 -10.91 -3.37
C ASN A 72 18.75 -10.85 -4.91
N ARG A 73 19.89 -11.34 -5.40
CA ARG A 73 20.25 -11.30 -6.82
C ARG A 73 19.40 -12.25 -7.67
N SER A 74 19.01 -13.40 -7.13
CA SER A 74 18.23 -14.42 -7.83
C SER A 74 16.83 -13.91 -8.18
N ASP A 75 16.16 -13.23 -7.25
CA ASP A 75 14.79 -12.75 -7.51
C ASP A 75 14.79 -11.58 -8.48
N GLN A 76 15.82 -10.72 -8.46
CA GLN A 76 15.98 -9.69 -9.49
C GLN A 76 16.07 -10.33 -10.87
N ALA A 77 16.93 -11.35 -11.04
CA ALA A 77 17.06 -12.06 -12.30
C ALA A 77 15.75 -12.72 -12.74
N LEU A 78 14.98 -13.27 -11.80
CA LEU A 78 13.65 -13.82 -12.07
C LEU A 78 12.68 -12.75 -12.60
N PHE A 79 12.59 -11.57 -11.97
CA PHE A 79 11.72 -10.50 -12.46
C PHE A 79 12.16 -9.91 -13.79
N GLU A 80 13.47 -9.78 -14.03
CA GLU A 80 13.99 -9.41 -15.35
C GLU A 80 13.57 -10.43 -16.40
N TRP A 81 13.65 -11.72 -16.09
CA TRP A 81 13.16 -12.78 -16.97
C TRP A 81 11.64 -12.68 -17.21
N MET A 82 10.84 -12.38 -16.19
CA MET A 82 9.38 -12.21 -16.32
C MET A 82 9.01 -11.01 -17.19
N LEU A 83 9.76 -9.90 -17.10
CA LEU A 83 9.62 -8.74 -17.96
C LEU A 83 9.95 -9.10 -19.42
N ALA A 84 11.05 -9.82 -19.63
CA ALA A 84 11.41 -10.33 -20.95
C ALA A 84 10.36 -11.30 -21.51
N HIS A 85 9.76 -12.15 -20.66
CA HIS A 85 8.67 -13.03 -21.07
C HIS A 85 7.44 -12.24 -21.49
N GLY A 86 7.02 -11.23 -20.72
CA GLY A 86 5.93 -10.34 -21.10
C GLY A 86 6.17 -9.66 -22.45
N ALA A 87 7.40 -9.20 -22.70
CA ALA A 87 7.77 -8.65 -24.01
C ALA A 87 7.58 -9.67 -25.14
N ARG A 88 8.02 -10.92 -24.96
CA ARG A 88 7.86 -12.00 -25.96
C ARG A 88 6.42 -12.44 -26.17
N VAL A 89 5.56 -12.34 -25.16
CA VAL A 89 4.12 -12.58 -25.34
C VAL A 89 3.56 -11.57 -26.36
N VAL A 90 4.04 -10.34 -26.34
CA VAL A 90 3.59 -9.28 -27.26
C VAL A 90 4.30 -9.33 -28.61
N THR A 91 5.61 -9.59 -28.66
CA THR A 91 6.39 -9.55 -29.91
C THR A 91 6.35 -10.87 -30.67
N ASP A 92 6.42 -11.99 -29.96
CA ASP A 92 6.62 -13.33 -30.53
C ASP A 92 5.37 -14.20 -30.38
N PHE A 93 4.28 -13.64 -29.82
CA PHE A 93 3.05 -14.37 -29.48
C PHE A 93 3.30 -15.60 -28.59
N ALA A 94 4.30 -15.51 -27.72
CA ALA A 94 4.60 -16.57 -26.76
C ALA A 94 3.40 -16.83 -25.82
N TYR A 95 3.24 -18.09 -25.41
CA TYR A 95 2.19 -18.45 -24.47
C TYR A 95 2.41 -17.76 -23.10
N PRO A 96 1.42 -17.02 -22.56
CA PRO A 96 1.65 -16.19 -21.37
C PRO A 96 1.77 -16.97 -20.06
N PHE A 97 1.19 -18.16 -19.96
CA PHE A 97 1.02 -18.86 -18.68
C PHE A 97 2.02 -20.01 -18.45
N GLY A 98 2.93 -20.25 -19.39
CA GLY A 98 3.98 -21.27 -19.27
C GLY A 98 5.17 -20.97 -20.17
N SER A 99 6.32 -21.56 -19.87
CA SER A 99 7.51 -21.47 -20.72
C SER A 99 8.38 -22.72 -20.60
N ASP A 100 8.97 -23.12 -21.70
CA ASP A 100 9.99 -24.17 -21.82
C ASP A 100 11.43 -23.63 -21.67
N ARG A 101 11.61 -22.32 -21.48
CA ARG A 101 12.93 -21.66 -21.40
C ARG A 101 13.52 -21.60 -19.99
N MET A 102 12.89 -22.26 -19.04
CA MET A 102 13.35 -22.38 -17.66
C MET A 102 13.09 -23.82 -17.20
N ASN A 103 14.01 -24.37 -16.41
CA ASN A 103 13.88 -25.73 -15.88
C ASN A 103 13.71 -26.79 -16.98
N VAL A 104 14.50 -26.72 -18.05
CA VAL A 104 14.51 -27.70 -19.16
C VAL A 104 14.90 -29.08 -18.62
N PRO A 105 14.19 -30.18 -18.96
CA PRO A 105 13.13 -30.27 -19.97
C PRO A 105 11.70 -30.03 -19.47
N ASP A 106 11.49 -29.84 -18.16
CA ASP A 106 10.16 -29.81 -17.54
C ASP A 106 9.40 -28.50 -17.78
N GLY A 107 10.11 -27.40 -18.02
CA GLY A 107 9.51 -26.07 -18.17
C GLY A 107 9.11 -25.43 -16.85
N VAL A 108 8.40 -24.30 -16.93
CA VAL A 108 7.91 -23.53 -15.79
C VAL A 108 6.46 -23.10 -15.98
N ASN A 109 5.66 -23.27 -14.92
CA ASN A 109 4.31 -22.76 -14.84
C ASN A 109 4.32 -21.31 -14.35
N LEU A 110 3.96 -20.36 -15.22
CA LEU A 110 4.03 -18.93 -14.93
C LEU A 110 2.82 -18.40 -14.17
N MET A 111 1.76 -19.19 -14.04
CA MET A 111 0.63 -18.85 -13.15
C MET A 111 0.85 -19.37 -11.73
N ALA A 112 1.56 -20.50 -11.58
CA ALA A 112 2.02 -20.97 -10.28
C ALA A 112 3.23 -20.18 -9.74
N ASN A 113 3.86 -19.36 -10.58
CA ASN A 113 4.93 -18.42 -10.21
C ASN A 113 4.46 -16.97 -10.33
N THR A 114 5.21 -16.03 -9.76
CA THR A 114 4.86 -14.61 -9.85
C THR A 114 5.27 -14.04 -11.22
N SER A 115 4.36 -14.05 -12.19
CA SER A 115 4.63 -13.62 -13.58
C SER A 115 4.40 -12.14 -13.88
N VAL A 116 3.72 -11.39 -12.99
CA VAL A 116 3.45 -9.95 -13.11
C VAL A 116 2.92 -9.50 -14.49
N LEU A 117 2.13 -10.33 -15.17
CA LEU A 117 1.71 -10.13 -16.56
C LEU A 117 1.03 -8.78 -16.81
N SER A 118 0.27 -8.28 -15.84
CA SER A 118 -0.39 -6.97 -15.97
C SER A 118 0.59 -5.79 -16.07
N ILE A 119 1.85 -5.99 -15.68
CA ILE A 119 2.92 -5.01 -15.74
C ILE A 119 3.90 -5.33 -16.86
N SER A 120 4.30 -6.60 -17.01
CA SER A 120 5.29 -6.98 -18.02
C SER A 120 4.79 -6.78 -19.45
N LEU A 121 3.50 -7.02 -19.72
CA LEU A 121 2.89 -6.75 -21.02
C LEU A 121 2.96 -5.25 -21.42
N PRO A 122 2.45 -4.28 -20.62
CA PRO A 122 2.58 -2.86 -20.97
C PRO A 122 4.01 -2.32 -20.89
N MET A 123 4.91 -2.98 -20.16
CA MET A 123 6.35 -2.65 -20.13
C MET A 123 7.13 -3.20 -21.34
N THR A 124 6.48 -3.84 -22.30
CA THR A 124 7.13 -4.33 -23.53
C THR A 124 7.98 -3.27 -24.22
N PRO A 125 7.51 -2.03 -24.47
CA PRO A 125 8.34 -1.04 -25.17
C PRO A 125 9.61 -0.70 -24.40
N VAL A 126 9.53 -0.57 -23.07
CA VAL A 126 10.71 -0.29 -22.23
C VAL A 126 11.67 -1.48 -22.22
N THR A 127 11.11 -2.69 -22.15
CA THR A 127 11.89 -3.94 -22.11
C THR A 127 12.63 -4.17 -23.41
N VAL A 128 12.01 -3.91 -24.57
CA VAL A 128 12.62 -4.08 -25.88
C VAL A 128 13.64 -2.98 -26.16
N LEU A 129 13.35 -1.72 -25.82
CA LEU A 129 14.24 -0.59 -26.13
C LEU A 129 15.43 -0.45 -25.19
N PHE A 130 15.23 -0.74 -23.89
CA PHE A 130 16.23 -0.47 -22.84
C PHE A 130 16.63 -1.72 -22.04
N GLY A 131 16.10 -2.88 -22.42
CA GLY A 131 16.37 -4.16 -21.78
C GLY A 131 15.53 -4.44 -20.51
N PRO A 132 15.44 -5.72 -20.08
CA PRO A 132 14.63 -6.12 -18.94
C PRO A 132 15.08 -5.50 -17.61
N ARG A 133 16.37 -5.22 -17.46
CA ARG A 133 16.93 -4.57 -16.28
C ARG A 133 16.41 -3.15 -16.08
N THR A 134 16.37 -2.36 -17.16
CA THR A 134 15.80 -1.01 -17.10
C THR A 134 14.30 -1.08 -16.81
N ALA A 135 13.60 -2.02 -17.45
CA ALA A 135 12.18 -2.26 -17.16
C ALA A 135 11.95 -2.65 -15.69
N PHE A 136 12.84 -3.44 -15.09
CA PHE A 136 12.80 -3.81 -13.68
C PHE A 136 12.94 -2.59 -12.77
N LEU A 137 13.91 -1.70 -13.04
CA LEU A 137 14.08 -0.48 -12.24
C LEU A 137 12.90 0.48 -12.40
N VAL A 138 12.37 0.64 -13.61
CA VAL A 138 11.16 1.44 -13.86
C VAL A 138 9.96 0.84 -13.12
N PHE A 139 9.79 -0.49 -13.15
CA PHE A 139 8.73 -1.17 -12.42
C PHE A 139 8.87 -0.99 -10.91
N LEU A 140 10.06 -1.19 -10.35
CA LEU A 140 10.32 -1.05 -8.93
C LEU A 140 10.05 0.38 -8.44
N THR A 141 10.71 1.38 -9.04
CA THR A 141 10.57 2.79 -8.65
C THR A 141 9.15 3.29 -8.95
N GLY A 142 8.60 2.99 -10.12
CA GLY A 142 7.25 3.37 -10.52
C GLY A 142 6.18 2.74 -9.64
N GLY A 143 6.36 1.48 -9.24
CA GLY A 143 5.47 0.76 -8.33
C GLY A 143 5.36 1.45 -6.97
N MET A 144 6.48 1.85 -6.36
CA MET A 144 6.48 2.60 -5.09
C MET A 144 5.77 3.95 -5.22
N ILE A 145 6.04 4.70 -6.30
CA ILE A 145 5.41 6.01 -6.56
C ILE A 145 3.91 5.84 -6.73
N ALA A 146 3.50 4.87 -7.55
CA ALA A 146 2.09 4.57 -7.80
C ALA A 146 1.38 4.15 -6.52
N THR A 147 2.02 3.34 -5.67
CA THR A 147 1.45 2.88 -4.39
C THR A 147 1.17 4.05 -3.47
N ALA A 148 2.15 4.93 -3.27
CA ALA A 148 1.97 6.14 -2.46
C ALA A 148 0.88 7.04 -3.04
N THR A 149 0.89 7.24 -4.36
CA THR A 149 -0.06 8.12 -5.05
C THR A 149 -1.49 7.61 -4.96
N ALA A 150 -1.71 6.31 -5.16
CA ALA A 150 -3.04 5.71 -5.09
C ALA A 150 -3.62 5.78 -3.67
N TRP A 151 -2.81 5.44 -2.65
CA TRP A 151 -3.21 5.60 -1.25
C TRP A 151 -3.51 7.06 -0.92
N TYR A 152 -2.69 8.00 -1.38
CA TYR A 152 -2.89 9.43 -1.13
C TYR A 152 -4.24 9.92 -1.64
N PHE A 153 -4.62 9.57 -2.88
CA PHE A 153 -5.89 10.00 -3.43
C PHE A 153 -7.08 9.31 -2.76
N VAL A 154 -6.99 8.03 -2.44
CA VAL A 154 -8.06 7.33 -1.71
C VAL A 154 -8.23 7.88 -0.30
N LEU A 155 -7.14 8.10 0.44
CA LEU A 155 -7.19 8.70 1.78
C LEU A 155 -7.70 10.14 1.74
N SER A 156 -7.18 10.97 0.82
CA SER A 156 -7.51 12.39 0.78
C SER A 156 -8.92 12.68 0.24
N ARG A 157 -9.49 11.81 -0.60
CA ARG A 157 -10.78 12.06 -1.29
C ARG A 157 -11.91 11.15 -0.84
N VAL A 158 -11.61 9.96 -0.34
CA VAL A 158 -12.63 8.95 -0.02
C VAL A 158 -12.74 8.73 1.49
N LEU A 159 -11.62 8.53 2.17
CA LEU A 159 -11.64 8.06 3.57
C LEU A 159 -11.56 9.20 4.60
N ILE A 160 -10.65 10.16 4.42
CA ILE A 160 -10.32 11.16 5.46
C ILE A 160 -10.78 12.56 5.07
N GLY A 161 -10.68 12.93 3.79
CA GLY A 161 -11.01 14.29 3.33
C GLY A 161 -9.94 15.33 3.68
N ALA A 162 -8.70 14.89 3.96
CA ALA A 162 -7.61 15.77 4.40
C ALA A 162 -6.28 15.39 3.73
N ARG A 163 -5.65 16.35 3.05
CA ARG A 163 -4.40 16.13 2.29
C ARG A 163 -3.18 15.81 3.16
N GLY A 164 -2.94 16.57 4.22
CA GLY A 164 -1.78 16.35 5.11
C GLY A 164 -1.78 14.97 5.78
N PRO A 165 -2.88 14.59 6.48
CA PRO A 165 -3.00 13.26 7.05
C PRO A 165 -2.97 12.14 6.00
N ALA A 166 -3.57 12.35 4.83
CA ALA A 166 -3.49 11.40 3.72
C ALA A 166 -2.07 11.24 3.18
N TRP A 167 -1.28 12.31 3.10
CA TRP A 167 0.13 12.26 2.70
C TRP A 167 0.95 11.40 3.69
N LEU A 168 0.74 11.61 4.99
CA LEU A 168 1.40 10.82 6.03
C LEU A 168 1.09 9.33 5.90
N GLY A 169 -0.20 8.98 5.85
CA GLY A 169 -0.60 7.56 5.75
C GLY A 169 -0.15 6.91 4.46
N ALA A 170 -0.28 7.61 3.34
CA ALA A 170 0.12 7.10 2.04
C ALA A 170 1.64 6.94 1.89
N GLY A 171 2.42 7.88 2.45
CA GLY A 171 3.87 7.75 2.53
C GLY A 171 4.26 6.51 3.33
N PHE A 172 3.62 6.28 4.48
CA PHE A 172 3.85 5.07 5.26
C PHE A 172 3.47 3.80 4.48
N CYS A 173 2.30 3.77 3.80
CA CYS A 173 1.87 2.61 3.02
C CYS A 173 2.87 2.20 1.91
N ALA A 174 3.68 3.13 1.40
CA ALA A 174 4.61 2.87 0.29
C ALA A 174 6.07 2.73 0.72
N PHE A 175 6.45 3.37 1.84
CA PHE A 175 7.85 3.49 2.26
C PHE A 175 8.10 2.98 3.69
N ALA A 176 7.14 2.25 4.27
CA ALA A 176 7.35 1.57 5.54
C ALA A 176 8.54 0.58 5.45
N PRO A 177 9.16 0.23 6.60
CA PRO A 177 10.29 -0.69 6.66
C PRO A 177 10.12 -1.98 5.85
N ALA A 178 8.95 -2.64 5.96
CA ALA A 178 8.65 -3.85 5.19
C ALA A 178 8.59 -3.62 3.67
N MET A 179 8.05 -2.48 3.22
CA MET A 179 8.01 -2.12 1.79
C MET A 179 9.42 -1.88 1.24
N VAL A 180 10.29 -1.25 2.04
CA VAL A 180 11.69 -0.97 1.68
C VAL A 180 12.49 -2.27 1.68
N SER A 181 12.26 -3.16 2.64
CA SER A 181 12.86 -4.50 2.67
C SER A 181 12.52 -5.28 1.40
N HIS A 182 11.24 -5.30 1.01
CA HIS A 182 10.80 -5.94 -0.24
C HIS A 182 11.28 -5.22 -1.51
N ALA A 183 11.57 -3.92 -1.46
CA ALA A 183 12.18 -3.23 -2.60
C ALA A 183 13.57 -3.81 -2.96
N ASN A 184 14.19 -4.61 -2.08
CA ASN A 184 15.26 -5.54 -2.45
C ASN A 184 14.69 -6.74 -3.24
N ALA A 185 14.39 -6.52 -4.52
CA ALA A 185 14.03 -7.53 -5.53
C ALA A 185 12.54 -7.96 -5.66
N HIS A 186 11.60 -7.39 -4.92
CA HIS A 186 10.17 -7.74 -5.03
C HIS A 186 9.29 -6.57 -5.53
N PRO A 187 9.43 -6.15 -6.81
CA PRO A 187 8.65 -5.04 -7.37
C PRO A 187 7.14 -5.30 -7.35
N ASN A 188 6.71 -6.55 -7.43
CA ASN A 188 5.31 -6.98 -7.29
C ASN A 188 4.74 -6.69 -5.91
N ILE A 189 5.53 -6.84 -4.84
CA ILE A 189 5.10 -6.63 -3.46
C ILE A 189 5.01 -5.14 -3.14
N VAL A 190 5.94 -4.33 -3.63
CA VAL A 190 5.89 -2.87 -3.42
C VAL A 190 4.84 -2.18 -4.30
N SER A 191 4.38 -2.85 -5.35
CA SER A 191 3.34 -2.38 -6.28
C SER A 191 1.92 -2.65 -5.76
N GLN A 192 1.59 -2.09 -4.59
CA GLN A 192 0.27 -2.19 -3.98
C GLN A 192 -0.70 -1.10 -4.41
N PHE A 193 -0.45 -0.37 -5.50
CA PHE A 193 -1.31 0.74 -5.96
C PHE A 193 -2.74 0.33 -6.34
N VAL A 194 -2.97 -0.96 -6.62
CA VAL A 194 -4.32 -1.48 -6.90
C VAL A 194 -5.10 -1.77 -5.60
N VAL A 195 -4.42 -2.08 -4.49
CA VAL A 195 -5.04 -2.33 -3.17
C VAL A 195 -5.97 -1.19 -2.72
N PRO A 196 -5.55 0.10 -2.69
CA PRO A 196 -6.46 1.18 -2.31
C PRO A 196 -7.63 1.36 -3.28
N LEU A 197 -7.50 0.93 -4.55
CA LEU A 197 -8.61 0.92 -5.50
C LEU A 197 -9.62 -0.20 -5.17
N ILE A 198 -9.16 -1.39 -4.76
CA ILE A 198 -10.02 -2.47 -4.26
C ILE A 198 -10.80 -1.98 -3.03
N VAL A 199 -10.11 -1.36 -2.07
CA VAL A 199 -10.73 -0.76 -0.88
C VAL A 199 -11.81 0.25 -1.30
N TRP A 200 -11.47 1.19 -2.18
CA TRP A 200 -12.41 2.20 -2.67
C TRP A 200 -13.63 1.59 -3.35
N ARG A 201 -13.45 0.61 -4.25
CA ARG A 201 -14.55 -0.01 -4.99
C ARG A 201 -15.43 -0.88 -4.09
N THR A 202 -14.85 -1.55 -3.10
CA THR A 202 -15.59 -2.31 -2.08
C THR A 202 -16.52 -1.41 -1.29
N LEU A 203 -16.03 -0.24 -0.83
CA LEU A 203 -16.86 0.72 -0.10
C LEU A 203 -18.00 1.30 -0.95
N ARG A 204 -17.83 1.33 -2.27
CA ARG A 204 -18.84 1.83 -3.22
C ARG A 204 -19.91 0.80 -3.58
N LEU A 205 -19.76 -0.48 -3.23
CA LEU A 205 -20.79 -1.49 -3.50
C LEU A 205 -22.13 -1.19 -2.82
N ALA A 206 -22.07 -0.48 -1.68
CA ALA A 206 -23.24 -0.07 -0.92
C ALA A 206 -24.04 1.08 -1.57
N ASP A 207 -23.49 1.74 -2.60
CA ASP A 207 -24.16 2.86 -3.29
C ASP A 207 -25.38 2.34 -4.08
N GLY A 208 -26.58 2.70 -3.62
CA GLY A 208 -27.85 2.32 -4.25
C GLY A 208 -27.93 2.70 -5.73
N GLY A 209 -28.46 1.80 -6.56
CA GLY A 209 -28.67 2.01 -8.00
C GLY A 209 -27.40 1.90 -8.87
N ARG A 210 -26.21 1.69 -8.28
CA ARG A 210 -24.94 1.55 -9.02
C ARG A 210 -24.18 0.27 -8.70
N TRP A 211 -24.79 -0.65 -7.96
CA TRP A 211 -24.16 -1.90 -7.51
C TRP A 211 -23.60 -2.75 -8.65
N LEU A 212 -24.28 -2.83 -9.81
CA LEU A 212 -23.80 -3.56 -10.99
C LEU A 212 -22.50 -2.96 -11.52
N ARG A 213 -22.49 -1.64 -11.75
CA ARG A 213 -21.29 -0.92 -12.22
C ARG A 213 -20.15 -1.03 -11.22
N ASN A 214 -20.43 -0.86 -9.93
CA ASN A 214 -19.40 -0.94 -8.89
C ASN A 214 -18.87 -2.36 -8.73
N GLY A 215 -19.72 -3.38 -8.88
CA GLY A 215 -19.33 -4.79 -8.92
C GLY A 215 -18.45 -5.11 -10.12
N VAL A 216 -18.81 -4.67 -11.33
CA VAL A 216 -17.97 -4.83 -12.53
C VAL A 216 -16.61 -4.18 -12.33
N LEU A 217 -16.58 -2.93 -11.86
CA LEU A 217 -15.32 -2.20 -11.62
C LEU A 217 -14.47 -2.89 -10.54
N LEU A 218 -15.08 -3.41 -9.48
CA LEU A 218 -14.36 -4.19 -8.46
C LEU A 218 -13.79 -5.48 -9.05
N GLY A 219 -14.58 -6.24 -9.83
CA GLY A 219 -14.14 -7.46 -10.49
C GLY A 219 -12.95 -7.22 -11.42
N LEU A 220 -12.97 -6.16 -12.23
CA LEU A 220 -11.84 -5.80 -13.10
C LEU A 220 -10.58 -5.43 -12.31
N VAL A 221 -10.72 -4.69 -11.21
CA VAL A 221 -9.59 -4.32 -10.34
C VAL A 221 -9.03 -5.55 -9.60
N ILE A 222 -9.88 -6.52 -9.22
CA ILE A 222 -9.46 -7.82 -8.67
C ILE A 222 -8.65 -8.60 -9.69
N VAL A 223 -9.11 -8.70 -10.94
CA VAL A 223 -8.39 -9.37 -12.03
C VAL A 223 -7.04 -8.70 -12.27
N TRP A 224 -7.00 -7.36 -12.26
CA TRP A 224 -5.75 -6.63 -12.39
C TRP A 224 -4.77 -6.97 -11.26
N GLN A 225 -5.22 -6.92 -10.00
CA GLN A 225 -4.38 -7.29 -8.86
C GLN A 225 -3.93 -8.77 -8.92
N ALA A 226 -4.77 -9.68 -9.39
CA ALA A 226 -4.40 -11.10 -9.54
C ALA A 226 -3.18 -11.29 -10.46
N PHE A 227 -3.10 -10.52 -11.55
CA PHE A 227 -1.95 -10.52 -12.47
C PHE A 227 -0.78 -9.63 -12.02
N ILE A 228 -0.86 -9.01 -10.85
CA ILE A 228 0.29 -8.40 -10.16
C ILE A 228 0.80 -9.38 -9.10
N ASN A 229 -0.09 -9.74 -8.17
CA ASN A 229 0.22 -10.59 -7.05
C ASN A 229 -1.06 -11.15 -6.39
N LEU A 230 -1.25 -12.47 -6.46
CA LEU A 230 -2.36 -13.21 -5.85
C LEU A 230 -2.29 -13.27 -4.31
N GLU A 231 -1.09 -13.31 -3.73
CA GLU A 231 -0.90 -13.33 -2.28
C GLU A 231 -1.39 -12.02 -1.64
N ILE A 232 -1.03 -10.87 -2.23
CA ILE A 232 -1.52 -9.55 -1.80
C ILE A 232 -3.04 -9.43 -2.02
N LEU A 233 -3.58 -10.03 -3.09
CA LEU A 233 -5.04 -10.09 -3.30
C LEU A 233 -5.75 -10.85 -2.18
N LEU A 234 -5.23 -12.02 -1.80
CA LEU A 234 -5.76 -12.85 -0.72
C LEU A 234 -5.75 -12.10 0.62
N MET A 235 -4.60 -11.50 0.97
CA MET A 235 -4.47 -10.70 2.20
C MET A 235 -5.44 -9.52 2.20
N THR A 236 -5.57 -8.82 1.07
CA THR A 236 -6.53 -7.72 0.92
C THR A 236 -7.97 -8.18 1.09
N ALA A 237 -8.34 -9.33 0.51
CA ALA A 237 -9.69 -9.89 0.61
C ALA A 237 -10.05 -10.26 2.06
N ILE A 238 -9.13 -10.92 2.78
CA ILE A 238 -9.32 -11.28 4.20
C ILE A 238 -9.43 -10.02 5.06
N GLY A 239 -8.52 -9.06 4.89
CA GLY A 239 -8.52 -7.81 5.65
C GLY A 239 -9.80 -7.01 5.43
N LEU A 240 -10.25 -6.88 4.19
CA LEU A 240 -11.53 -6.24 3.87
C LEU A 240 -12.73 -7.00 4.44
N GLY A 241 -12.72 -8.33 4.38
CA GLY A 241 -13.77 -9.17 4.98
C GLY A 241 -13.95 -8.87 6.46
N VAL A 242 -12.85 -8.85 7.23
CA VAL A 242 -12.88 -8.54 8.67
C VAL A 242 -13.36 -7.12 8.94
N VAL A 243 -12.88 -6.11 8.18
CA VAL A 243 -13.35 -4.72 8.34
C VAL A 243 -14.84 -4.60 8.02
N VAL A 244 -15.33 -5.24 6.96
CA VAL A 244 -16.75 -5.24 6.58
C VAL A 244 -17.60 -5.90 7.67
N VAL A 245 -17.17 -7.02 8.23
CA VAL A 245 -17.86 -7.68 9.35
C VAL A 245 -17.87 -6.78 10.59
N ALA A 246 -16.74 -6.17 10.96
CA ALA A 246 -16.66 -5.24 12.08
C ALA A 246 -17.58 -4.02 11.89
N LEU A 247 -17.69 -3.50 10.66
CA LEU A 247 -18.63 -2.42 10.32
C LEU A 247 -20.09 -2.87 10.38
N ALA A 248 -20.41 -4.08 9.91
CA ALA A 248 -21.76 -4.64 9.95
C ALA A 248 -22.25 -4.87 11.40
N LEU A 249 -21.34 -5.26 12.30
CA LEU A 249 -21.61 -5.43 13.73
C LEU A 249 -21.67 -4.08 14.46
N GLY A 250 -20.72 -3.18 14.19
CA GLY A 250 -20.58 -1.90 14.88
C GLY A 250 -21.46 -0.76 14.36
N ARG A 251 -22.11 -0.92 13.19
CA ARG A 251 -23.03 0.06 12.59
C ARG A 251 -24.29 -0.61 12.04
N PRO A 252 -25.30 -0.87 12.89
CA PRO A 252 -26.56 -1.48 12.48
C PRO A 252 -27.26 -0.75 11.33
N ASP A 253 -27.10 0.57 11.22
CA ASP A 253 -27.68 1.39 10.16
C ASP A 253 -27.25 0.97 8.74
N LEU A 254 -26.07 0.36 8.61
CA LEU A 254 -25.54 -0.13 7.33
C LEU A 254 -26.26 -1.39 6.82
N ARG A 255 -27.04 -2.07 7.66
CA ARG A 255 -27.79 -3.28 7.27
C ARG A 255 -28.76 -3.02 6.11
N ARG A 256 -29.30 -1.80 6.01
CA ARG A 256 -30.18 -1.39 4.89
C ARG A 256 -29.45 -1.40 3.55
N GLN A 257 -28.12 -1.30 3.55
CA GLN A 257 -27.27 -1.32 2.36
C GLN A 257 -26.69 -2.72 2.06
N ALA A 258 -27.04 -3.74 2.85
CA ALA A 258 -26.51 -5.10 2.67
C ALA A 258 -26.91 -5.72 1.32
N ARG A 259 -28.15 -5.50 0.86
CA ARG A 259 -28.64 -6.02 -0.43
C ARG A 259 -27.83 -5.52 -1.63
N PRO A 260 -27.70 -4.19 -1.88
CA PRO A 260 -26.88 -3.70 -3.00
C PRO A 260 -25.40 -4.08 -2.83
N PHE A 261 -24.89 -4.10 -1.59
CA PHE A 261 -23.52 -4.53 -1.32
C PHE A 261 -23.27 -5.98 -1.75
N LEU A 262 -24.12 -6.92 -1.31
CA LEU A 262 -24.01 -8.34 -1.65
C LEU A 262 -24.24 -8.59 -3.15
N ALA A 263 -25.18 -7.87 -3.77
CA ALA A 263 -25.41 -7.98 -5.21
C ALA A 263 -24.18 -7.50 -6.02
N GLY A 264 -23.59 -6.37 -5.64
CA GLY A 264 -22.36 -5.86 -6.26
C GLY A 264 -21.17 -6.78 -6.02
N LEU A 265 -21.05 -7.37 -4.83
CA LEU A 265 -20.02 -8.36 -4.49
C LEU A 265 -20.18 -9.63 -5.33
N ALA A 266 -21.41 -10.12 -5.51
CA ALA A 266 -21.71 -11.28 -6.34
C ALA A 266 -21.31 -11.03 -7.81
N VAL A 267 -21.62 -9.84 -8.35
CA VAL A 267 -21.17 -9.44 -9.70
C VAL A 267 -19.64 -9.43 -9.79
N ALA A 268 -18.96 -8.84 -8.81
CA ALA A 268 -17.50 -8.79 -8.79
C ALA A 268 -16.90 -10.20 -8.78
N ALA A 269 -17.45 -11.08 -7.94
CA ALA A 269 -17.00 -12.47 -7.80
C ALA A 269 -17.24 -13.29 -9.08
N VAL A 270 -18.42 -13.19 -9.69
CA VAL A 270 -18.74 -13.91 -10.94
C VAL A 270 -17.83 -13.42 -12.07
N LEU A 271 -17.66 -12.10 -12.21
CA LEU A 271 -16.81 -11.53 -13.25
C LEU A 271 -15.33 -11.92 -13.06
N SER A 272 -14.80 -11.78 -11.84
CA SER A 272 -13.40 -12.13 -11.58
C SER A 272 -13.17 -13.63 -11.74
N ALA A 273 -14.08 -14.47 -11.28
CA ALA A 273 -14.01 -15.92 -11.46
C ALA A 273 -14.04 -16.29 -12.95
N ALA A 274 -14.94 -15.69 -13.74
CA ALA A 274 -15.02 -15.97 -15.17
C ALA A 274 -13.72 -15.58 -15.92
N LEU A 275 -13.17 -14.40 -15.62
CA LEU A 275 -11.94 -13.90 -16.26
C LEU A 275 -10.67 -14.62 -15.79
N LEU A 276 -10.64 -15.09 -14.55
CA LEU A 276 -9.51 -15.82 -13.98
C LEU A 276 -9.64 -17.34 -14.08
N ALA A 277 -10.77 -17.87 -14.58
CA ALA A 277 -11.03 -19.31 -14.62
C ALA A 277 -9.90 -20.08 -15.32
N TYR A 278 -9.51 -19.65 -16.52
CA TYR A 278 -8.46 -20.31 -17.28
C TYR A 278 -7.05 -20.11 -16.67
N PRO A 279 -6.60 -18.88 -16.32
CA PRO A 279 -5.33 -18.69 -15.61
C PRO A 279 -5.22 -19.50 -14.31
N LEU A 280 -6.28 -19.55 -13.50
CA LEU A 280 -6.30 -20.34 -12.25
C LEU A 280 -6.34 -21.84 -12.54
N TYR A 281 -7.02 -22.27 -13.59
CA TYR A 281 -6.95 -23.66 -14.03
C TYR A 281 -5.51 -24.05 -14.37
N VAL A 282 -4.79 -23.21 -15.14
CA VAL A 282 -3.36 -23.44 -15.44
C VAL A 282 -2.51 -23.44 -14.17
N GLN A 283 -2.78 -22.55 -13.22
CA GLN A 283 -2.06 -22.48 -11.94
C GLN A 283 -2.15 -23.78 -11.15
N PHE A 284 -3.36 -24.33 -11.01
CA PHE A 284 -3.63 -25.45 -10.10
C PHE A 284 -3.58 -26.82 -10.78
N PHE A 285 -3.86 -26.89 -12.08
CA PHE A 285 -4.02 -28.15 -12.81
C PHE A 285 -3.18 -28.23 -14.10
N GLY A 286 -2.50 -27.15 -14.47
CA GLY A 286 -1.62 -27.13 -15.65
C GLY A 286 -0.28 -27.85 -15.42
N PRO A 287 0.49 -28.10 -16.48
CA PRO A 287 1.85 -28.62 -16.37
C PRO A 287 2.71 -27.75 -15.44
N GLY A 288 3.51 -28.37 -14.57
CA GLY A 288 4.34 -27.67 -13.58
C GLY A 288 3.56 -27.04 -12.42
N ALA A 289 2.28 -27.35 -12.25
CA ALA A 289 1.54 -27.04 -11.02
C ALA A 289 2.16 -27.78 -9.83
N TYR A 290 2.16 -27.12 -8.66
CA TYR A 290 2.72 -27.68 -7.43
C TYR A 290 1.82 -27.38 -6.23
N GLU A 291 1.85 -28.28 -5.24
CA GLU A 291 1.08 -28.16 -4.01
C GLU A 291 1.94 -27.58 -2.87
N GLY A 292 1.74 -26.29 -2.64
CA GLY A 292 2.34 -25.58 -1.50
C GLY A 292 3.79 -25.24 -1.61
N LEU A 293 4.25 -24.50 -0.61
CA LEU A 293 5.64 -24.09 -0.51
C LEU A 293 6.54 -25.23 -0.04
N SER A 294 7.82 -25.18 -0.40
CA SER A 294 8.82 -26.08 0.14
C SER A 294 8.91 -25.97 1.67
N ARG A 295 9.33 -27.04 2.35
CA ARG A 295 9.50 -27.04 3.81
C ARG A 295 10.39 -25.90 4.32
N LEU A 296 11.39 -25.50 3.53
CA LEU A 296 12.27 -24.37 3.83
C LEU A 296 11.47 -23.06 3.93
N ILE A 297 10.64 -22.77 2.92
CA ILE A 297 9.88 -21.51 2.85
C ILE A 297 8.71 -21.53 3.83
N ARG A 298 8.06 -22.68 4.06
CA ARG A 298 7.05 -22.82 5.13
C ARG A 298 7.61 -22.53 6.53
N GLY A 299 8.94 -22.63 6.70
CA GLY A 299 9.63 -22.26 7.93
C GLY A 299 9.83 -20.76 8.14
N TYR A 300 9.46 -19.90 7.18
CA TYR A 300 9.60 -18.45 7.30
C TYR A 300 8.50 -17.89 8.21
N ARG A 301 8.91 -17.17 9.25
CA ARG A 301 8.05 -16.68 10.32
C ARG A 301 8.61 -15.37 10.88
N THR A 302 7.75 -14.56 11.45
CA THR A 302 8.14 -13.33 12.15
C THR A 302 8.49 -13.64 13.59
N ASP A 303 9.68 -13.24 14.03
CA ASP A 303 10.03 -13.26 15.45
C ASP A 303 9.24 -12.19 16.21
N LEU A 304 8.73 -12.50 17.41
CA LEU A 304 7.95 -11.54 18.19
C LEU A 304 8.76 -10.28 18.54
N ALA A 305 10.07 -10.40 18.78
CA ALA A 305 10.95 -9.27 19.06
C ALA A 305 11.15 -8.36 17.82
N ALA A 306 10.91 -8.88 16.61
CA ALA A 306 11.04 -8.11 15.38
C ALA A 306 10.08 -6.91 15.34
N PHE A 307 8.89 -7.01 15.94
CA PHE A 307 7.90 -5.92 15.94
C PHE A 307 8.42 -4.61 16.53
N THR A 308 9.34 -4.70 17.50
CA THR A 308 9.96 -3.56 18.18
C THR A 308 11.35 -3.22 17.67
N ALA A 309 11.94 -4.07 16.82
CA ALA A 309 13.23 -3.85 16.19
C ALA A 309 13.13 -2.93 14.96
N PHE A 310 14.23 -2.29 14.59
CA PHE A 310 14.32 -1.44 13.41
C PHE A 310 14.84 -2.24 12.21
N ALA A 311 14.21 -2.07 11.04
CA ALA A 311 14.68 -2.72 9.82
C ALA A 311 16.06 -2.20 9.41
N ARG A 312 16.83 -3.02 8.69
CA ARG A 312 18.21 -2.71 8.28
C ARG A 312 18.29 -1.45 7.45
N GLU A 313 17.38 -1.30 6.51
CA GLU A 313 17.35 -0.17 5.58
C GLU A 313 16.50 1.00 6.12
N SER A 314 16.70 1.31 7.40
CA SER A 314 16.10 2.45 8.11
C SER A 314 17.18 3.26 8.81
N VAL A 315 16.93 4.55 9.10
CA VAL A 315 17.89 5.45 9.78
C VAL A 315 18.40 4.89 11.11
N ALA A 316 17.55 4.24 11.91
CA ALA A 316 17.93 3.59 13.17
C ALA A 316 18.17 2.07 13.02
N GLY A 317 18.31 1.59 11.78
CA GLY A 317 18.50 0.17 11.47
C GLY A 317 19.81 -0.39 11.99
N ASN A 318 19.79 -1.65 12.44
CA ASN A 318 20.99 -2.37 12.85
C ASN A 318 21.05 -3.78 12.23
N PRO A 319 21.86 -3.97 11.17
CA PRO A 319 22.02 -5.27 10.52
C PRO A 319 22.58 -6.39 11.38
N GLU A 320 23.35 -6.08 12.42
CA GLU A 320 23.91 -7.09 13.30
C GLU A 320 22.87 -7.58 14.30
N ALA A 321 22.09 -6.67 14.87
CA ALA A 321 20.99 -7.00 15.79
C ALA A 321 19.87 -7.82 15.13
N ASN A 322 19.66 -7.65 13.82
CA ASN A 322 18.59 -8.34 13.09
C ASN A 322 18.97 -9.75 12.61
N ARG A 323 20.25 -10.17 12.69
CA ARG A 323 20.72 -11.46 12.12
C ARG A 323 19.95 -12.67 12.65
N GLU A 324 19.57 -12.62 13.93
CA GLU A 324 18.85 -13.71 14.58
C GLU A 324 17.32 -13.59 14.45
N LEU A 325 16.83 -12.42 14.04
CA LEU A 325 15.40 -12.09 13.97
C LEU A 325 14.79 -12.33 12.59
N VAL A 326 15.60 -12.48 11.54
CA VAL A 326 15.13 -12.65 10.16
C VAL A 326 15.91 -13.73 9.42
N LYS A 327 15.18 -14.65 8.76
CA LYS A 327 15.79 -15.69 7.92
C LYS A 327 16.25 -15.18 6.56
N ASN A 328 15.50 -14.24 5.99
CA ASN A 328 15.84 -13.60 4.73
C ASN A 328 15.87 -12.07 4.94
N PRO A 329 17.02 -11.41 4.72
CA PRO A 329 17.19 -9.97 4.59
C PRO A 329 16.03 -9.19 3.94
N THR A 330 15.37 -9.76 2.93
CA THR A 330 14.30 -9.09 2.16
C THR A 330 12.89 -9.25 2.74
N GLU A 331 12.76 -9.91 3.89
CA GLU A 331 11.50 -10.28 4.54
C GLU A 331 11.41 -9.65 5.96
N GLU A 332 11.91 -8.43 6.14
CA GLU A 332 11.80 -7.65 7.39
C GLU A 332 10.40 -7.05 7.57
N ASN A 333 9.39 -7.92 7.55
CA ASN A 333 7.98 -7.54 7.44
C ASN A 333 7.37 -6.93 8.72
N GLY A 334 7.93 -7.27 9.89
CA GLY A 334 7.46 -6.81 11.19
C GLY A 334 8.24 -5.64 11.79
N PHE A 335 9.33 -5.17 11.17
CA PHE A 335 10.32 -4.31 11.83
C PHE A 335 9.91 -2.82 11.90
N PHE A 336 8.94 -2.50 12.75
CA PHE A 336 8.36 -1.16 12.90
C PHE A 336 9.17 -0.22 13.82
N GLY A 337 9.94 -0.78 14.74
CA GLY A 337 10.57 -0.04 15.83
C GLY A 337 9.59 0.26 16.98
N TRP A 338 10.08 0.14 18.21
CA TRP A 338 9.27 0.37 19.42
C TRP A 338 8.54 1.73 19.46
N PRO A 339 9.08 2.86 18.96
CA PRO A 339 8.37 4.14 19.03
C PRO A 339 7.08 4.14 18.21
N LEU A 340 7.11 3.48 17.05
CA LEU A 340 5.96 3.38 16.16
C LEU A 340 4.90 2.44 16.73
N VAL A 341 5.29 1.31 17.33
CA VAL A 341 4.37 0.39 18.00
C VAL A 341 3.62 1.11 19.13
N VAL A 342 4.34 1.86 19.96
CA VAL A 342 3.74 2.67 21.03
C VAL A 342 2.78 3.72 20.47
N LEU A 343 3.16 4.43 19.40
CA LEU A 343 2.30 5.41 18.76
C LEU A 343 1.02 4.79 18.21
N VAL A 344 1.10 3.65 17.54
CA VAL A 344 -0.07 2.93 17.01
C VAL A 344 -1.00 2.51 18.15
N GLY A 345 -0.45 1.95 19.22
CA GLY A 345 -1.22 1.61 20.43
C GLY A 345 -1.92 2.83 21.04
N ALA A 346 -1.20 3.95 21.15
CA ALA A 346 -1.76 5.22 21.65
C ALA A 346 -2.88 5.76 20.74
N ILE A 347 -2.74 5.68 19.41
CA ILE A 347 -3.79 6.08 18.46
C ILE A 347 -5.02 5.19 18.60
N VAL A 348 -4.84 3.87 18.66
CA VAL A 348 -5.95 2.91 18.83
C VAL A 348 -6.68 3.18 20.14
N TRP A 349 -5.94 3.39 21.23
CA TRP A 349 -6.53 3.73 22.53
C TRP A 349 -7.27 5.08 22.51
N TRP A 350 -6.66 6.11 21.91
CA TRP A 350 -7.27 7.45 21.81
C TRP A 350 -8.54 7.45 20.96
N LEU A 351 -8.56 6.66 19.88
CA LEU A 351 -9.68 6.57 18.94
C LEU A 351 -10.55 5.31 19.14
N ARG A 352 -10.47 4.66 20.31
CA ARG A 352 -11.15 3.37 20.62
C ARG A 352 -12.66 3.38 20.49
N ARG A 353 -13.29 4.56 20.45
CA ARG A 353 -14.74 4.68 20.22
C ARG A 353 -15.15 4.56 18.74
N SER A 354 -14.18 4.50 17.82
CA SER A 354 -14.45 4.35 16.39
C SER A 354 -14.46 2.87 15.99
N PRO A 355 -15.57 2.31 15.47
CA PRO A 355 -15.60 0.92 15.01
C PRO A 355 -14.64 0.66 13.84
N VAL A 356 -14.35 1.69 13.03
CA VAL A 356 -13.34 1.60 11.96
C VAL A 356 -11.95 1.37 12.55
N VAL A 357 -11.58 2.11 13.59
CA VAL A 357 -10.25 1.97 14.23
C VAL A 357 -10.12 0.63 14.92
N LEU A 358 -11.17 0.17 15.61
CA LEU A 358 -11.17 -1.16 16.22
C LEU A 358 -11.11 -2.28 15.18
N GLY A 359 -11.84 -2.14 14.06
CA GLY A 359 -11.75 -3.08 12.94
C GLY A 359 -10.34 -3.12 12.34
N LEU A 360 -9.72 -1.96 12.09
CA LEU A 360 -8.33 -1.87 11.64
C LEU A 360 -7.36 -2.50 12.64
N ALA A 361 -7.50 -2.21 13.94
CA ALA A 361 -6.66 -2.80 14.98
C ALA A 361 -6.83 -4.33 15.07
N ALA A 362 -8.06 -4.84 14.94
CA ALA A 362 -8.33 -6.27 14.91
C ALA A 362 -7.68 -6.96 13.69
N VAL A 363 -7.75 -6.35 12.50
CA VAL A 363 -7.06 -6.88 11.32
C VAL A 363 -5.54 -6.82 11.50
N GLY A 364 -5.01 -5.71 12.03
CA GLY A 364 -3.58 -5.58 12.30
C GLY A 364 -3.08 -6.65 13.27
N LEU A 365 -3.84 -6.89 14.34
CA LEU A 365 -3.53 -7.95 15.31
C LEU A 365 -3.65 -9.35 14.67
N LEU A 366 -4.71 -9.62 13.91
CA LEU A 366 -4.89 -10.89 13.20
C LEU A 366 -3.67 -11.18 12.31
N PHE A 367 -3.27 -10.22 11.49
CA PHE A 367 -2.14 -10.36 10.58
C PHE A 367 -0.79 -10.48 11.30
N ALA A 368 -0.57 -9.73 12.38
CA ALA A 368 0.62 -9.88 13.21
C ALA A 368 0.68 -11.27 13.88
N VAL A 369 -0.46 -11.79 14.33
CA VAL A 369 -0.56 -13.11 14.97
C VAL A 369 -0.35 -14.24 13.95
N LEU A 370 -0.96 -14.14 12.76
CA LEU A 370 -0.73 -15.09 11.66
C LEU A 370 0.73 -15.10 11.18
N SER A 371 1.45 -13.98 11.29
CA SER A 371 2.83 -13.88 10.83
C SER A 371 3.84 -14.61 11.70
N LEU A 372 3.49 -14.93 12.95
CA LEU A 372 4.32 -15.70 13.89
C LEU A 372 4.58 -17.14 13.39
N GLY A 373 3.85 -17.61 12.38
CA GLY A 373 4.05 -18.92 11.76
C GLY A 373 3.61 -20.07 12.64
N ARG A 374 4.11 -21.28 12.35
CA ARG A 374 3.69 -22.53 13.02
C ARG A 374 4.13 -22.58 14.48
N GLU A 375 5.26 -21.98 14.81
CA GLU A 375 5.81 -21.97 16.16
C GLU A 375 6.35 -20.58 16.47
N ILE A 376 5.94 -20.04 17.62
CA ILE A 376 6.31 -18.68 18.04
C ILE A 376 7.79 -18.64 18.38
N GLN A 377 8.47 -17.60 17.88
CA GLN A 377 9.85 -17.29 18.25
C GLN A 377 9.95 -15.98 19.02
N PHE A 378 10.95 -15.94 19.90
CA PHE A 378 11.35 -14.73 20.61
C PHE A 378 12.87 -14.66 20.65
N GLU A 379 13.43 -13.57 20.11
CA GLU A 379 14.88 -13.34 20.03
C GLU A 379 15.63 -14.51 19.37
N GLY A 380 15.11 -14.98 18.23
CA GLY A 380 15.67 -16.07 17.44
C GLY A 380 15.41 -17.48 17.99
N ARG A 381 14.90 -17.58 19.23
CA ARG A 381 14.68 -18.87 19.91
C ARG A 381 13.24 -19.34 19.75
N ALA A 382 13.09 -20.62 19.44
CA ALA A 382 11.79 -21.27 19.42
C ALA A 382 11.24 -21.42 20.85
N THR A 383 9.99 -21.03 21.06
CA THR A 383 9.37 -21.02 22.39
C THR A 383 8.69 -22.35 22.76
N GLY A 384 8.52 -23.27 21.81
CA GLY A 384 7.71 -24.48 21.97
C GLY A 384 6.20 -24.23 21.87
N VAL A 385 5.76 -22.97 21.81
CA VAL A 385 4.34 -22.62 21.69
C VAL A 385 3.92 -22.64 20.23
N ALA A 386 2.94 -23.49 19.90
CA ALA A 386 2.35 -23.53 18.58
C ALA A 386 1.68 -22.18 18.25
N GLY A 387 2.09 -21.59 17.13
CA GLY A 387 1.47 -20.41 16.57
C GLY A 387 0.16 -20.75 15.85
N PRO A 388 -0.69 -19.75 15.59
CA PRO A 388 -1.99 -19.93 14.96
C PRO A 388 -1.91 -20.51 13.55
N TRP A 389 -0.79 -20.29 12.86
CA TRP A 389 -0.58 -20.81 11.51
C TRP A 389 -0.45 -22.34 11.47
N ALA A 390 -0.11 -22.99 12.59
CA ALA A 390 -0.01 -24.44 12.65
C ALA A 390 -1.33 -25.14 12.27
N ALA A 391 -2.48 -24.52 12.57
CA ALA A 391 -3.79 -25.05 12.18
C ALA A 391 -4.18 -24.73 10.73
N LEU A 392 -3.47 -23.80 10.08
CA LEU A 392 -3.82 -23.26 8.76
C LEU A 392 -2.86 -23.71 7.66
N GLU A 393 -1.64 -24.12 8.00
CA GLU A 393 -0.55 -24.35 7.04
C GLU A 393 -0.78 -25.49 6.06
N ASP A 394 -1.70 -26.40 6.37
CA ASP A 394 -2.06 -27.55 5.53
C ASP A 394 -3.36 -27.31 4.74
N LEU A 395 -4.05 -26.18 4.94
CA LEU A 395 -5.26 -25.88 4.20
C LEU A 395 -4.93 -25.54 2.73
N PRO A 396 -5.79 -25.96 1.78
CA PRO A 396 -5.66 -25.56 0.38
C PRO A 396 -5.51 -24.04 0.24
N ILE A 397 -4.67 -23.60 -0.70
CA ILE A 397 -4.27 -22.20 -0.94
C ILE A 397 -3.34 -21.62 0.15
N LEU A 398 -3.62 -21.85 1.44
CA LEU A 398 -2.81 -21.30 2.54
C LEU A 398 -1.44 -21.97 2.67
N HIS A 399 -1.33 -23.26 2.33
CA HIS A 399 -0.07 -23.98 2.25
C HIS A 399 0.93 -23.39 1.21
N SER A 400 0.47 -22.49 0.35
CA SER A 400 1.27 -21.76 -0.64
C SER A 400 1.64 -20.32 -0.23
N VAL A 401 1.27 -19.87 0.97
CA VAL A 401 1.49 -18.50 1.47
C VAL A 401 2.65 -18.47 2.44
N VAL A 402 3.51 -17.46 2.35
CA VAL A 402 4.65 -17.31 3.27
C VAL A 402 4.15 -16.64 4.56
N PRO A 403 4.23 -17.29 5.73
CA PRO A 403 3.60 -16.77 6.94
C PRO A 403 4.10 -15.38 7.34
N THR A 404 5.40 -15.13 7.29
CA THR A 404 5.96 -13.81 7.65
C THR A 404 5.37 -12.64 6.83
N ARG A 405 4.84 -12.90 5.62
CA ARG A 405 4.22 -11.86 4.78
C ARG A 405 2.87 -11.40 5.29
N TRP A 406 2.24 -12.11 6.24
CA TRP A 406 1.08 -11.55 6.96
C TRP A 406 1.47 -10.27 7.73
N ALA A 407 2.69 -10.16 8.25
CA ALA A 407 3.14 -8.92 8.91
C ALA A 407 3.18 -7.74 7.93
N LEU A 408 3.53 -7.97 6.66
CA LEU A 408 3.51 -6.93 5.63
C LEU A 408 2.11 -6.32 5.48
N ALA A 409 1.06 -7.14 5.57
CA ALA A 409 -0.33 -6.67 5.45
C ALA A 409 -0.75 -5.72 6.59
N THR A 410 0.04 -5.59 7.66
CA THR A 410 -0.16 -4.58 8.71
C THR A 410 0.28 -3.17 8.30
N VAL A 411 1.16 -3.04 7.30
CA VAL A 411 1.65 -1.73 6.79
C VAL A 411 0.52 -0.78 6.39
N PRO A 412 -0.41 -1.14 5.47
CA PRO A 412 -1.48 -0.23 5.10
C PRO A 412 -2.40 0.10 6.27
N ILE A 413 -2.57 -0.81 7.24
CA ILE A 413 -3.38 -0.59 8.44
C ILE A 413 -2.76 0.49 9.31
N VAL A 414 -1.47 0.37 9.60
CA VAL A 414 -0.70 1.38 10.34
C VAL A 414 -0.74 2.72 9.59
N GLY A 415 -0.56 2.73 8.27
CA GLY A 415 -0.67 3.94 7.46
C GLY A 415 -2.04 4.63 7.59
N VAL A 416 -3.14 3.87 7.53
CA VAL A 416 -4.48 4.43 7.75
C VAL A 416 -4.65 4.94 9.19
N LEU A 417 -4.18 4.21 10.20
CA LEU A 417 -4.25 4.64 11.61
C LEU A 417 -3.48 5.92 11.86
N LEU A 418 -2.26 6.06 11.33
CA LEU A 418 -1.45 7.28 11.38
C LEU A 418 -2.21 8.45 10.75
N ALA A 419 -2.83 8.23 9.60
CA ALA A 419 -3.62 9.26 8.92
C ALA A 419 -4.87 9.66 9.72
N LEU A 420 -5.56 8.72 10.36
CA LEU A 420 -6.71 9.01 11.22
C LEU A 420 -6.28 9.77 12.50
N GLY A 421 -5.18 9.37 13.13
CA GLY A 421 -4.60 10.05 14.28
C GLY A 421 -4.18 11.48 13.96
N ALA A 422 -3.47 11.68 12.85
CA ALA A 422 -3.06 13.01 12.38
C ALA A 422 -4.27 13.89 12.01
N ASP A 423 -5.33 13.32 11.41
CA ASP A 423 -6.55 14.08 11.15
C ASP A 423 -7.29 14.46 12.43
N ARG A 424 -7.34 13.57 13.43
CA ARG A 424 -7.92 13.90 14.75
C ARG A 424 -7.16 15.03 15.42
N ALA A 425 -5.83 14.99 15.43
CA ALA A 425 -4.99 16.06 15.98
C ALA A 425 -5.19 17.38 15.23
N ARG A 426 -5.32 17.32 13.90
CA ARG A 426 -5.64 18.49 13.06
C ARG A 426 -6.98 19.11 13.42
N ARG A 427 -8.03 18.31 13.66
CA ARG A 427 -9.35 18.80 14.10
C ARG A 427 -9.27 19.40 15.50
N LEU A 428 -8.62 18.73 16.44
CA LEU A 428 -8.40 19.25 17.79
C LEU A 428 -7.71 20.62 17.79
N ALA A 429 -6.69 20.80 16.95
CA ALA A 429 -5.99 22.07 16.79
C ALA A 429 -6.84 23.18 16.13
N ARG A 430 -7.92 22.82 15.41
CA ARG A 430 -8.90 23.79 14.88
C ARG A 430 -9.92 24.17 15.95
N ASP A 431 -10.36 23.19 16.73
CA ASP A 431 -11.37 23.37 17.78
C ASP A 431 -10.81 24.15 18.99
N HIS A 432 -9.48 24.14 19.18
CA HIS A 432 -8.78 24.89 20.24
C HIS A 432 -7.73 25.86 19.68
N PRO A 433 -8.13 27.05 19.17
CA PRO A 433 -7.22 28.01 18.54
C PRO A 433 -6.08 28.49 19.45
N ALA A 434 -6.35 28.68 20.74
CA ALA A 434 -5.35 29.13 21.72
C ALA A 434 -4.24 28.09 21.98
N ALA A 435 -4.58 26.79 21.91
CA ALA A 435 -3.64 25.68 22.08
C ALA A 435 -3.09 25.13 20.75
N ARG A 436 -3.48 25.74 19.61
CA ARG A 436 -3.13 25.28 18.27
C ARG A 436 -1.62 25.14 18.02
N PRO A 437 -0.74 26.10 18.41
CA PRO A 437 0.69 25.93 18.18
C PRO A 437 1.26 24.78 19.02
N GLN A 438 0.82 24.61 20.26
CA GLN A 438 1.25 23.53 21.16
C GLN A 438 0.81 22.16 20.62
N ILE A 439 -0.45 22.03 20.18
CA ILE A 439 -0.95 20.77 19.59
C ILE A 439 -0.17 20.41 18.32
N ARG A 440 0.12 21.40 17.46
CA ARG A 440 0.90 21.18 16.23
C ARG A 440 2.33 20.77 16.53
N PHE A 441 2.97 21.45 17.48
CA PHE A 441 4.32 21.12 17.92
C PHE A 441 4.36 19.70 18.49
N ALA A 442 3.49 19.36 19.46
CA ALA A 442 3.42 18.03 20.04
C ALA A 442 3.15 16.95 18.98
N THR A 443 2.22 17.19 18.05
CA THR A 443 1.93 16.25 16.96
C THR A 443 3.14 16.05 16.05
N ALA A 444 3.81 17.13 15.65
CA ALA A 444 5.01 17.05 14.80
C ALA A 444 6.16 16.32 15.52
N THR A 445 6.37 16.60 16.81
CA THR A 445 7.41 15.95 17.62
C THR A 445 7.13 14.46 17.76
N VAL A 446 5.91 14.06 18.14
CA VAL A 446 5.55 12.64 18.31
C VAL A 446 5.67 11.88 16.98
N LEU A 447 5.17 12.46 15.88
CA LEU A 447 5.30 11.84 14.56
C LEU A 447 6.76 11.72 14.12
N THR A 448 7.58 12.77 14.35
CA THR A 448 9.00 12.74 14.02
C THR A 448 9.74 11.68 14.83
N MET A 449 9.52 11.64 16.14
CA MET A 449 10.15 10.63 17.02
C MET A 449 9.76 9.20 16.64
N ALA A 450 8.52 8.99 16.18
CA ALA A 450 8.06 7.66 15.78
C ALA A 450 8.53 7.23 14.39
N LEU A 451 8.61 8.17 13.43
CA LEU A 451 8.82 7.85 12.02
C LEU A 451 10.24 8.10 11.52
N LEU A 452 10.98 9.05 12.11
CA LEU A 452 12.36 9.34 11.70
C LEU A 452 13.28 8.12 11.86
N PRO A 453 13.22 7.33 12.95
CA PRO A 453 14.02 6.11 13.09
C PRO A 453 13.74 5.06 11.99
N ALA A 454 12.48 5.00 11.53
CA ALA A 454 12.01 4.09 10.48
C ALA A 454 12.11 4.70 9.06
N PHE A 455 12.68 5.91 8.93
CA PHE A 455 12.81 6.56 7.63
C PHE A 455 13.79 5.77 6.75
N PRO A 456 13.49 5.55 5.46
CA PRO A 456 14.26 4.63 4.64
C PRO A 456 15.63 5.16 4.24
N THR A 457 16.60 4.25 4.15
CA THR A 457 17.91 4.48 3.54
C THR A 457 17.97 3.97 2.10
N PRO A 458 18.89 4.48 1.26
CA PRO A 458 19.09 3.96 -0.08
C PRO A 458 19.51 2.49 -0.06
N LEU A 459 18.84 1.67 -0.86
CA LEU A 459 19.05 0.22 -0.88
C LEU A 459 20.50 -0.14 -1.24
N PRO A 460 21.06 -1.22 -0.66
CA PRO A 460 22.39 -1.68 -0.99
C PRO A 460 22.41 -2.27 -2.40
N SER A 461 23.38 -1.81 -3.19
CA SER A 461 23.62 -2.29 -4.55
C SER A 461 24.96 -2.99 -4.63
N ALA A 462 25.07 -4.04 -5.43
CA ALA A 462 26.34 -4.69 -5.73
C ALA A 462 26.52 -4.87 -7.24
N ARG A 463 27.77 -4.86 -7.70
CA ARG A 463 28.10 -5.19 -9.08
C ARG A 463 27.57 -6.59 -9.41
N LEU A 464 26.84 -6.69 -10.51
CA LEU A 464 26.42 -7.98 -11.05
C LEU A 464 27.55 -8.56 -11.88
N ASP A 465 27.71 -9.87 -11.80
CA ASP A 465 28.63 -10.59 -12.67
C ASP A 465 28.07 -10.54 -14.10
N PRO A 466 28.93 -10.34 -15.13
CA PRO A 466 28.48 -10.37 -16.51
C PRO A 466 27.96 -11.76 -16.86
N VAL A 467 26.96 -11.82 -17.73
CA VAL A 467 26.54 -13.09 -18.34
C VAL A 467 27.76 -13.66 -19.08
N PRO A 468 28.14 -14.94 -18.85
CA PRO A 468 29.29 -15.52 -19.54
C PRO A 468 29.11 -15.47 -21.06
N GLU A 469 30.19 -15.18 -21.79
CA GLU A 469 30.14 -15.00 -23.26
C GLU A 469 29.64 -16.23 -24.04
N PHE A 470 29.72 -17.43 -23.44
CA PHE A 470 29.21 -18.66 -24.06
C PHE A 470 27.68 -18.82 -23.95
N VAL A 471 27.01 -17.98 -23.15
CA VAL A 471 25.54 -17.89 -23.10
C VAL A 471 25.13 -16.83 -24.11
N THR A 472 24.83 -17.27 -25.33
CA THR A 472 24.46 -16.42 -26.48
C THR A 472 22.96 -16.27 -26.65
#